data_AF-A0A433D9U2-F1
#
_entry.id   AF-A0A433D9U2-F1
#
_cell.length_a   1.000
_cell.length_b   1.000
_cell.length_c   1.000
_cell.angle_alpha   90.00
_cell.angle_beta   90.00
_cell.angle_gamma   90.00
#
_symmetry.space_group_name_H-M   'P 1'
#
loop_
_entity.id
_entity.type
_entity.pdbx_description
1 polymer ?
#
loop_
_entity_poly.entity_id
_entity_poly.type
_entity_poly.pdbx_seq_one_letter_code
_entity_poly.pdbx_strand_id
1 'polypeptide(L)'
;MECSKWDSKQWGSRNASPTELMLSVCQSQVCSSASVPSFSPTNRPHQALIDGPTTGVSRHAHAFRRLTLTPIVIKNLPRAAGQTTVKKFFENADVLGKWGKTAWAQKLANRTKRAKNSDFDRFKLAKLKKQRRAIISRN
;
A
#
# COMPACT_ATOMS: atom_id res chain seq x y z
N MET A 1 33.47 4.47 34.59
CA MET A 1 32.37 5.32 34.07
C MET A 1 32.32 5.13 32.57
N GLU A 2 31.74 4.02 32.11
CA GLU A 2 31.53 3.77 30.70
C GLU A 2 30.11 4.21 30.34
N CYS A 3 30.06 5.21 29.46
CA CYS A 3 28.85 5.67 28.82
C CYS A 3 28.45 4.63 27.76
N SER A 4 27.64 3.66 28.17
CA SER A 4 27.11 2.59 27.32
C SER A 4 26.20 3.17 26.25
N LYS A 5 26.82 3.53 25.12
CA LYS A 5 26.41 3.22 23.75
C LYS A 5 24.89 3.09 23.57
N TRP A 6 24.24 4.23 23.31
CA TRP A 6 22.90 4.27 22.72
C TRP A 6 22.95 3.57 21.36
N ASP A 7 22.44 2.35 21.31
CA ASP A 7 22.36 1.55 20.09
C ASP A 7 21.26 2.12 19.19
N SER A 8 21.66 2.96 18.24
CA SER A 8 20.81 3.73 17.33
C SER A 8 20.17 2.91 16.19
N LYS A 9 20.03 1.58 16.35
CA LYS A 9 19.50 0.67 15.32
C LYS A 9 18.07 0.18 15.59
N GLN A 10 17.18 1.11 15.95
CA GLN A 10 15.73 0.87 16.01
C GLN A 10 14.92 1.61 14.93
N TRP A 11 15.57 2.05 13.85
CA TRP A 11 14.88 2.54 12.66
C TRP A 11 15.02 1.53 11.53
N GLY A 12 14.26 0.44 11.64
CA GLY A 12 13.97 -0.42 10.51
C GLY A 12 13.39 0.42 9.37
N SER A 13 14.15 0.48 8.28
CA SER A 13 13.80 0.99 6.95
C SER A 13 12.31 1.28 6.74
N ARG A 14 11.93 2.56 6.78
CA ARG A 14 10.63 3.08 6.30
C ARG A 14 10.57 3.16 4.76
N ASN A 15 11.27 2.26 4.07
CA ASN A 15 11.29 2.21 2.62
C ASN A 15 10.70 0.88 2.17
N ALA A 16 9.39 0.73 2.40
CA ALA A 16 8.60 -0.23 1.64
C ALA A 16 8.81 0.07 0.16
N SER A 17 9.17 -0.94 -0.62
CA SER A 17 9.30 -0.81 -2.06
C SER A 17 7.95 -0.33 -2.66
N PRO A 18 7.93 0.37 -3.80
CA PRO A 18 6.69 0.89 -4.38
C PRO A 18 5.60 -0.17 -4.64
N THR A 19 5.95 -1.47 -4.62
CA THR A 19 5.02 -2.60 -4.75
C THR A 19 4.40 -3.04 -3.42
N GLU A 20 5.06 -2.84 -2.27
CA GLU A 20 4.49 -3.12 -0.93
C GLU A 20 3.35 -2.14 -0.57
N LEU A 21 3.32 -0.96 -1.19
CA LEU A 21 2.30 0.07 -0.91
C LEU A 21 1.04 -0.03 -1.78
N MET A 22 0.99 -1.00 -2.71
CA MET A 22 -0.26 -1.40 -3.38
C MET A 22 -1.07 -2.42 -2.58
N LEU A 23 -0.52 -2.95 -1.49
CA LEU A 23 -1.18 -3.91 -0.61
C LEU A 23 -2.00 -3.20 0.45
N SER A 24 -3.02 -2.56 -0.07
CA SER A 24 -4.18 -2.24 0.71
C SER A 24 -5.31 -2.01 -0.26
N VAL A 25 -5.79 -3.06 -0.92
CA VAL A 25 -7.14 -3.01 -1.45
C VAL A 25 -7.79 -4.33 -1.08
N CYS A 26 -8.97 -4.21 -0.45
CA CYS A 26 -9.96 -5.27 -0.31
C CYS A 26 -9.54 -6.51 0.50
N GLN A 27 -9.89 -6.51 1.79
CA GLN A 27 -10.90 -7.45 2.29
C GLN A 27 -11.38 -7.01 3.69
N SER A 28 -12.06 -5.87 3.78
CA SER A 28 -12.86 -5.55 4.97
C SER A 28 -14.28 -6.05 4.74
N GLN A 29 -14.51 -7.35 4.92
CA GLN A 29 -15.78 -7.89 5.40
C GLN A 29 -15.61 -9.37 5.77
N VAL A 30 -14.98 -9.66 6.92
CA VAL A 30 -15.17 -10.96 7.60
C VAL A 30 -15.13 -10.74 9.11
N CYS A 31 -16.11 -10.00 9.63
CA CYS A 31 -16.55 -10.15 11.01
C CYS A 31 -18.07 -10.31 10.96
N SER A 32 -18.54 -11.43 11.54
CA SER A 32 -19.89 -11.74 12.01
C SER A 32 -20.53 -12.99 11.38
N SER A 33 -20.93 -13.89 12.27
CA SER A 33 -21.51 -15.24 12.13
C SER A 33 -20.53 -16.36 11.75
N ALA A 34 -19.98 -16.97 12.79
CA ALA A 34 -19.20 -18.19 12.75
C ALA A 34 -20.09 -19.37 13.17
N SER A 35 -20.50 -20.21 12.21
CA SER A 35 -20.64 -21.64 12.45
C SER A 35 -19.41 -22.30 11.82
N VAL A 36 -18.45 -22.70 12.66
CA VAL A 36 -17.16 -23.26 12.24
C VAL A 36 -17.11 -24.70 12.72
N PRO A 37 -16.88 -25.70 11.86
CA PRO A 37 -16.40 -26.99 12.31
C PRO A 37 -14.86 -27.04 12.29
N SER A 38 -14.32 -27.61 13.37
CA SER A 38 -13.03 -28.30 13.53
C SER A 38 -11.75 -27.62 13.01
N PHE A 39 -10.99 -27.06 13.96
CA PHE A 39 -9.53 -27.18 14.12
C PHE A 39 -8.70 -27.26 12.82
N SER A 40 -8.32 -26.10 12.30
CA SER A 40 -7.11 -25.95 11.46
C SER A 40 -6.00 -25.30 12.33
N PRO A 41 -4.78 -25.86 12.43
CA PRO A 41 -3.79 -25.44 13.43
C PRO A 41 -3.14 -24.07 13.19
N THR A 42 -3.45 -23.39 12.07
CA THR A 42 -2.68 -22.23 11.60
C THR A 42 -3.38 -20.88 11.75
N ASN A 43 -4.63 -20.86 12.23
CA ASN A 43 -5.35 -19.59 12.36
C ASN A 43 -4.91 -18.81 13.61
N ARG A 44 -3.81 -18.08 13.49
CA ARG A 44 -3.41 -17.06 14.47
C ARG A 44 -4.42 -15.91 14.35
N PRO A 45 -5.06 -15.44 15.44
CA PRO A 45 -6.24 -14.57 15.40
C PRO A 45 -6.01 -13.16 14.81
N HIS A 46 -4.77 -12.82 14.44
CA HIS A 46 -4.35 -11.49 14.00
C HIS A 46 -3.73 -11.46 12.60
N GLN A 47 -4.06 -12.45 11.75
CA GLN A 47 -3.57 -12.53 10.37
C GLN A 47 -4.73 -12.57 9.37
N ALA A 48 -4.51 -11.97 8.20
CA ALA A 48 -5.38 -12.05 7.03
C ALA A 48 -4.69 -12.82 5.91
N LEU A 49 -5.48 -13.55 5.11
CA LEU A 49 -5.01 -14.10 3.85
C LEU A 49 -5.06 -13.00 2.78
N ILE A 50 -3.91 -12.68 2.20
CA ILE A 50 -3.76 -11.65 1.15
C ILE A 50 -3.58 -12.32 -0.20
N ASP A 51 -4.12 -11.71 -1.25
CA ASP A 51 -3.95 -12.14 -2.63
C ASP A 51 -3.84 -10.93 -3.57
N GLY A 52 -2.88 -10.96 -4.49
CA GLY A 52 -2.61 -9.86 -5.43
C GLY A 52 -2.39 -10.37 -6.86
N PRO A 53 -3.46 -10.82 -7.55
CA PRO A 53 -3.33 -11.53 -8.83
C PRO A 53 -2.72 -10.70 -9.95
N THR A 54 -2.88 -9.37 -9.91
CA THR A 54 -2.34 -8.44 -10.93
C THR A 54 -1.07 -7.74 -10.45
N THR A 55 -0.85 -7.64 -9.14
CA THR A 55 0.25 -6.87 -8.53
C THR A 55 1.52 -7.71 -8.29
N GLY A 56 1.52 -8.98 -8.71
CA GLY A 56 2.65 -9.90 -8.55
C GLY A 56 2.83 -10.42 -7.12
N VAL A 57 1.83 -10.24 -6.25
CA VAL A 57 1.89 -10.70 -4.86
C VAL A 57 1.26 -12.09 -4.78
N SER A 58 2.05 -13.09 -4.38
CA SER A 58 1.56 -14.45 -4.16
C SER A 58 0.65 -14.53 -2.95
N ARG A 59 -0.25 -15.51 -2.95
CA ARG A 59 -1.20 -15.72 -1.85
C ARG A 59 -0.48 -16.18 -0.58
N HIS A 60 -0.59 -15.40 0.49
CA HIS A 60 0.06 -15.71 1.77
C HIS A 60 -0.69 -15.11 2.97
N ALA A 61 -0.44 -15.64 4.16
CA ALA A 61 -0.95 -15.07 5.40
C ALA A 61 -0.08 -13.87 5.82
N HIS A 62 -0.72 -12.76 6.18
CA HIS A 62 -0.05 -11.52 6.56
C HIS A 62 -0.67 -10.93 7.84
N ALA A 63 0.16 -10.36 8.70
CA ALA A 63 -0.30 -9.81 9.98
C ALA A 63 -0.95 -8.43 9.81
N PHE A 64 -2.08 -8.19 10.49
CA PHE A 64 -2.80 -6.91 10.40
C PHE A 64 -1.96 -5.69 10.83
N ARG A 65 -1.02 -5.87 11.77
CA ARG A 65 -0.14 -4.79 12.28
C ARG A 65 0.71 -4.14 11.18
N ARG A 66 0.96 -4.83 10.07
CA ARG A 66 1.79 -4.33 8.95
C ARG A 66 0.96 -3.82 7.78
N LEU A 67 -0.37 -3.87 7.87
CA LEU A 67 -1.28 -3.46 6.80
C LEU A 67 -1.94 -2.13 7.15
N THR A 68 -2.23 -1.33 6.11
CA THR A 68 -2.93 -0.05 6.26
C THR A 68 -4.12 -0.02 5.32
N LEU A 69 -5.31 -0.40 5.79
CA LEU A 69 -6.52 -0.60 4.97
C LEU A 69 -6.95 0.64 4.16
N THR A 70 -7.39 0.45 2.91
CA THR A 70 -7.97 1.49 2.06
C THR A 70 -9.49 1.44 2.09
N PRO A 71 -10.15 2.54 1.69
CA PRO A 71 -11.60 2.57 1.52
C PRO A 71 -12.11 1.78 0.31
N ILE A 72 -11.26 1.18 -0.54
CA ILE A 72 -11.72 0.45 -1.73
C ILE A 72 -12.18 -0.94 -1.30
N VAL A 73 -13.47 -1.21 -1.47
CA VAL A 73 -14.12 -2.48 -1.10
C VAL A 73 -14.83 -3.12 -2.30
N ILE A 74 -14.58 -4.41 -2.54
CA ILE A 74 -15.30 -5.26 -3.50
C ILE A 74 -16.40 -5.97 -2.72
N LYS A 75 -17.66 -5.60 -2.96
CA LYS A 75 -18.81 -6.08 -2.15
C LYS A 75 -19.22 -7.52 -2.45
N ASN A 76 -19.03 -8.00 -3.68
CA ASN A 76 -19.62 -9.27 -4.16
C ASN A 76 -18.64 -10.44 -4.21
N LEU A 77 -17.54 -10.39 -3.45
CA LEU A 77 -16.54 -11.46 -3.45
C LEU A 77 -16.92 -12.57 -2.45
N PRO A 78 -17.08 -13.84 -2.87
CA PRO A 78 -17.38 -14.92 -1.94
C PRO A 78 -16.21 -15.17 -0.99
N ARG A 79 -16.53 -15.57 0.25
CA ARG A 79 -15.53 -15.93 1.25
C ARG A 79 -14.73 -17.15 0.77
N ALA A 80 -13.41 -17.13 1.00
CA ALA A 80 -12.48 -18.18 0.58
C ALA A 80 -12.39 -18.42 -0.94
N ALA A 81 -12.59 -17.38 -1.76
CA ALA A 81 -12.45 -17.47 -3.21
C ALA A 81 -11.03 -17.87 -3.68
N GLY A 82 -10.97 -18.69 -4.73
CA GLY A 82 -9.73 -19.00 -5.46
C GLY A 82 -9.16 -17.79 -6.21
N GLN A 83 -7.87 -17.84 -6.59
CA GLN A 83 -7.17 -16.71 -7.23
C GLN A 83 -7.82 -16.32 -8.57
N THR A 84 -8.31 -17.29 -9.32
CA THR A 84 -8.99 -17.10 -10.61
C THR A 84 -10.26 -16.26 -10.45
N THR A 85 -11.06 -16.54 -9.43
CA THR A 85 -12.28 -15.79 -9.10
C THR A 85 -11.93 -14.39 -8.62
N VAL A 86 -10.95 -14.25 -7.71
CA VAL A 86 -10.48 -12.94 -7.21
C VAL A 86 -10.02 -12.05 -8.36
N LYS A 87 -9.27 -12.59 -9.34
CA LYS A 87 -8.82 -11.86 -10.52
C LYS A 87 -10.00 -11.29 -11.33
N LYS A 88 -11.03 -12.09 -11.60
CA LYS A 88 -12.24 -11.65 -12.32
C LYS A 88 -12.92 -10.48 -11.60
N PHE A 89 -13.14 -10.59 -10.28
CA PHE A 89 -13.76 -9.51 -9.51
C PHE A 89 -12.90 -8.26 -9.40
N PHE A 90 -11.57 -8.42 -9.34
CA PHE A 90 -10.62 -7.33 -9.27
C PHE A 90 -10.61 -6.50 -10.57
N GLU A 91 -10.66 -7.17 -11.72
CA GLU A 91 -10.78 -6.56 -13.05
C GLU A 91 -12.15 -5.90 -13.23
N ASN A 92 -13.24 -6.61 -12.90
CA ASN A 92 -14.61 -6.07 -12.99
C ASN A 92 -14.82 -4.82 -12.12
N ALA A 93 -14.15 -4.74 -10.97
CA ALA A 93 -14.28 -3.61 -10.06
C ALA A 93 -13.38 -2.42 -10.42
N ASP A 94 -12.53 -2.52 -11.46
CA ASP A 94 -11.51 -1.53 -11.86
C ASP A 94 -10.75 -0.96 -10.64
N VAL A 95 -10.19 -1.86 -9.84
CA VAL A 95 -9.49 -1.47 -8.62
C VAL A 95 -8.26 -0.62 -8.91
N LEU A 96 -7.51 -0.94 -9.97
CA LEU A 96 -6.29 -0.23 -10.34
C LEU A 96 -6.61 1.20 -10.80
N GLY A 97 -7.66 1.39 -11.60
CA GLY A 97 -8.12 2.72 -12.01
C GLY A 97 -8.59 3.54 -10.81
N LYS A 98 -9.37 2.94 -9.90
CA LYS A 98 -9.80 3.60 -8.65
C LYS A 98 -8.62 3.97 -7.76
N TRP A 99 -7.65 3.07 -7.61
CA TRP A 99 -6.44 3.33 -6.83
C TRP A 99 -5.64 4.50 -7.41
N GLY A 100 -5.42 4.53 -8.73
CA GLY A 100 -4.69 5.61 -9.40
C GLY A 100 -5.32 7.00 -9.23
N LYS A 101 -6.65 7.06 -9.09
CA LYS A 101 -7.38 8.32 -8.82
C LYS A 101 -7.24 8.81 -7.38
N THR A 102 -6.85 7.94 -6.44
CA THR A 102 -6.73 8.35 -5.04
C THR A 102 -5.58 9.34 -4.83
N ALA A 103 -5.80 10.33 -3.94
CA ALA A 103 -4.75 11.26 -3.53
C ALA A 103 -3.55 10.54 -2.89
N TRP A 104 -3.77 9.38 -2.28
CA TRP A 104 -2.70 8.58 -1.68
C TRP A 104 -1.76 8.00 -2.73
N ALA A 105 -2.30 7.35 -3.77
CA ALA A 105 -1.49 6.82 -4.87
C ALA A 105 -0.70 7.94 -5.57
N GLN A 106 -1.31 9.10 -5.79
CA GLN A 106 -0.63 10.27 -6.36
C GLN A 106 0.53 10.77 -5.47
N LYS A 107 0.34 10.80 -4.14
CA LYS A 107 1.41 11.15 -3.19
C LYS A 107 2.57 10.16 -3.26
N LEU A 108 2.29 8.86 -3.37
CA LEU A 108 3.32 7.82 -3.50
C LEU A 108 4.08 7.97 -4.82
N ALA A 109 3.38 8.13 -5.94
CA ALA A 109 3.99 8.37 -7.24
C ALA A 109 4.91 9.60 -7.23
N ASN A 110 4.46 10.69 -6.60
CA ASN A 110 5.27 11.91 -6.44
C ASN A 110 6.50 11.68 -5.55
N ARG A 111 6.40 10.87 -4.50
CA ARG A 111 7.55 10.49 -3.66
C ARG A 111 8.57 9.69 -4.47
N THR A 112 8.12 8.70 -5.24
CA THR A 112 8.98 7.91 -6.13
C THR A 112 9.66 8.79 -7.19
N LYS A 113 8.93 9.71 -7.82
CA LYS A 113 9.50 10.68 -8.77
C LYS A 113 10.58 11.56 -8.13
N ARG A 114 10.33 12.08 -6.92
CA ARG A 114 11.30 12.89 -6.18
C ARG A 114 12.56 12.11 -5.79
N ALA A 115 12.41 10.83 -5.43
CA ALA A 115 13.54 9.96 -5.11
C ALA A 115 14.41 9.64 -6.34
N LYS A 116 13.80 9.54 -7.53
CA LYS A 116 14.50 9.28 -8.80
C LYS A 116 15.12 10.52 -9.44
N ASN A 117 14.87 11.72 -8.91
CA ASN A 117 15.24 12.97 -9.55
C ASN A 117 16.75 13.20 -9.50
N SER A 118 17.38 13.36 -10.67
CA SER A 118 18.81 13.62 -10.78
C SER A 118 19.16 15.03 -10.29
N ASP A 119 20.44 15.30 -10.03
CA ASP A 119 20.89 16.63 -9.60
C ASP A 119 20.53 17.73 -10.61
N PHE A 120 20.71 17.42 -11.89
CA PHE A 120 20.33 18.33 -12.98
C PHE A 120 18.84 18.66 -12.97
N ASP A 121 17.98 17.68 -12.68
CA ASP A 121 16.54 17.93 -12.58
C ASP A 121 16.19 18.75 -11.34
N ARG A 122 16.95 18.65 -10.24
CA ARG A 122 16.79 19.54 -9.07
C ARG A 122 17.10 20.98 -9.42
N PHE A 123 18.15 21.21 -10.22
CA PHE A 123 18.48 22.55 -10.73
C PHE A 123 17.35 23.13 -11.60
N LYS A 124 16.81 22.36 -12.56
CA LYS A 124 15.65 22.77 -13.36
C LYS A 124 14.45 23.14 -12.49
N LEU A 125 14.12 22.29 -11.52
CA LEU A 125 13.02 22.54 -10.58
C LEU A 125 13.22 23.83 -9.78
N ALA A 126 14.44 24.14 -9.36
CA ALA A 126 14.74 25.38 -8.64
C ALA A 126 14.47 26.63 -9.50
N LYS A 127 14.91 26.62 -10.76
CA LYS A 127 14.65 27.71 -11.72
C LYS A 127 13.16 27.90 -11.99
N LEU A 128 12.44 26.82 -12.28
CA LEU A 128 10.98 26.86 -12.53
C LEU A 128 10.20 27.35 -11.31
N LYS A 129 10.60 26.93 -10.09
CA LYS A 129 10.00 27.43 -8.84
C LYS A 129 10.23 28.92 -8.65
N LYS A 130 11.41 29.45 -8.99
CA LYS A 130 11.71 30.88 -8.92
C LYS A 130 10.82 31.67 -9.88
N GLN A 131 10.67 31.21 -11.13
CA GLN A 131 9.80 31.83 -12.12
C GLN A 131 8.32 31.83 -11.68
N ARG A 132 7.82 30.68 -11.20
CA ARG A 132 6.45 30.59 -10.67
C ARG A 132 6.19 31.57 -9.52
N ARG A 133 7.13 31.69 -8.57
CA ARG A 133 7.01 32.64 -7.44
C ARG A 133 6.92 34.08 -7.92
N ALA A 134 7.75 34.47 -8.88
CA ALA A 134 7.75 35.82 -9.44
C ALA A 134 6.44 36.18 -10.16
N ILE A 135 5.81 35.20 -10.83
CA ILE A 135 4.49 35.38 -11.46
C ILE A 135 3.40 35.54 -10.40
N ILE A 136 3.37 34.64 -9.41
CA ILE A 136 2.34 34.66 -8.34
C ILE A 136 2.42 35.94 -7.52
N SER A 137 3.63 36.46 -7.22
CA SER A 137 3.79 37.67 -6.41
C SER A 137 3.41 38.96 -7.14
N ARG A 138 3.24 38.91 -8.46
CA ARG A 138 2.94 40.09 -9.30
C ARG A 138 1.43 40.34 -9.43
N ASN A 139 0.63 39.36 -9.03
CA ASN A 139 -0.84 39.37 -9.02
C ASN A 139 -1.34 39.60 -7.60
#